data_AF-A0A940UV00-F1
#
_entry.id   AF-A0A940UV00-F1
#
_cell.length_a   1.000
_cell.length_b   1.000
_cell.length_c   1.000
_cell.angle_alpha   90.00
_cell.angle_beta   90.00
_cell.angle_gamma   90.00
#
_symmetry.space_group_name_H-M   'P 1'
#
loop_
_entity.id
_entity.type
_entity.pdbx_description
1 polymer ?
#
loop_
_entity_poly.entity_id
_entity_poly.type
_entity_poly.pdbx_seq_one_letter_code
_entity_poly.pdbx_strand_id
1 'polypeptide(L)' 'FIFDAYPGGIGFSENLFDRHDELIRAVRSVIASCPCEHGCPMCVGPLLEVGPTSKRSALTILDMMTRP' A
#
# COMPACT_ATOMS: atom_id res chain seq x y z
N PHE A 1 10.58 2.09 -3.08
CA PHE A 1 10.82 3.55 -3.09
C PHE A 1 9.68 4.21 -3.83
N ILE A 2 9.25 5.39 -3.36
CA ILE A 2 8.29 6.25 -4.07
C ILE A 2 9.07 7.52 -4.43
N PHE A 3 9.00 7.95 -5.69
CA PHE A 3 9.72 9.11 -6.18
C PHE A 3 8.88 9.83 -7.24
N ASP A 4 9.12 11.13 -7.39
CA ASP A 4 8.45 11.95 -8.39
C ASP A 4 9.08 11.66 -9.76
N ALA A 5 8.31 11.10 -10.69
CA ALA A 5 8.74 10.89 -12.07
C ALA A 5 8.72 12.18 -12.91
N TYR A 6 9.12 13.30 -12.29
CA TYR A 6 9.21 14.62 -12.90
C TYR A 6 10.64 15.16 -12.73
N PRO A 7 11.27 15.71 -13.79
CA PRO A 7 12.61 16.28 -13.68
C PRO A 7 12.72 17.34 -12.58
N GLY A 8 13.64 17.14 -11.63
CA GLY A 8 13.84 18.04 -10.49
C GLY A 8 12.90 17.80 -9.30
N GLY A 9 11.88 16.94 -9.43
CA GLY A 9 10.89 16.67 -8.39
C GLY A 9 9.90 17.82 -8.20
N ILE A 10 8.69 17.48 -7.73
CA ILE A 10 7.62 18.46 -7.46
C ILE A 10 7.10 18.38 -6.02
N GLY A 11 7.72 17.56 -5.18
CA GLY A 11 7.49 17.49 -3.74
C GLY A 11 6.43 16.47 -3.31
N PHE A 12 5.95 15.59 -4.20
CA PHE A 12 4.95 14.59 -3.79
C PHE A 12 5.55 13.54 -2.87
N SER A 13 6.73 13.03 -3.22
CA SER A 13 7.40 12.00 -2.43
C SER A 13 7.85 12.51 -1.06
N GLU A 14 8.27 13.78 -0.97
CA GLU A 14 8.56 14.46 0.29
C GLU A 14 7.29 14.59 1.15
N ASN A 15 6.19 15.07 0.56
CA ASN A 15 4.91 15.19 1.26
C ASN A 15 4.38 13.83 1.76
N LEU A 16 4.50 12.78 0.94
CA LEU A 16 4.11 11.42 1.32
C LEU A 16 4.99 10.85 2.43
N PHE A 17 6.26 11.24 2.50
CA PHE A 17 7.16 10.87 3.58
C PHE A 17 6.75 11.54 4.90
N ASP A 18 6.46 12.85 4.86
CA ASP A 18 5.98 13.58 6.05
C ASP A 18 4.64 13.03 6.56
N ARG A 19 3.78 12.58 5.64
CA ARG A 19 2.46 12.00 5.94
C ARG A 19 2.46 10.47 5.96
N HIS A 20 3.61 9.85 6.24
CA HIS A 20 3.79 8.40 6.14
C HIS A 20 2.71 7.61 6.88
N ASP A 21 2.39 7.96 8.13
CA ASP A 21 1.41 7.21 8.93
C ASP A 21 -0.02 7.31 8.36
N GLU A 22 -0.37 8.46 7.77
CA GLU A 22 -1.65 8.63 7.07
C GLU A 22 -1.70 7.78 5.81
N LEU A 23 -0.61 7.77 5.03
CA LEU A 23 -0.48 6.93 3.84
C LEU A 23 -0.67 5.45 4.17
N ILE A 24 0.03 4.93 5.19
CA ILE A 24 -0.07 3.51 5.59
C ILE A 24 -1.49 3.17 6.03
N ARG A 25 -2.14 4.02 6.84
CA ARG A 25 -3.55 3.83 7.25
C ARG A 25 -4.50 3.83 6.06
N ALA A 26 -4.31 4.73 5.10
CA ALA A 26 -5.13 4.80 3.90
C ALA A 26 -5.00 3.53 3.04
N VAL A 27 -3.76 3.07 2.80
CA VAL A 27 -3.50 1.83 2.03
C VAL A 27 -4.12 0.62 2.73
N ARG A 28 -3.96 0.51 4.05
CA ARG A 28 -4.58 -0.56 4.84
C ARG A 28 -6.11 -0.57 4.68
N SER A 29 -6.75 0.60 4.72
CA SER A 29 -8.19 0.74 4.53
C SER A 29 -8.65 0.25 3.15
N VAL A 30 -7.92 0.61 2.08
CA VAL A 30 -8.20 0.13 0.72
C VAL A 30 -8.12 -1.39 0.63
N ILE A 31 -7.06 -1.99 1.17
CA ILE A 31 -6.88 -3.45 1.10
C ILE A 31 -7.94 -4.16 1.94
N ALA A 32 -8.23 -3.69 3.15
CA ALA A 32 -9.20 -4.30 4.05
C ALA A 32 -10.64 -4.24 3.50
N SER A 33 -11.01 -3.15 2.84
CA SER A 33 -12.35 -2.94 2.27
C SER A 33 -12.58 -3.64 0.93
N CYS A 34 -11.52 -4.07 0.24
CA CYS A 34 -11.64 -4.79 -1.01
C CYS A 34 -12.36 -6.14 -0.79
N PRO A 35 -13.39 -6.51 -1.60
CA PRO A 35 -14.16 -7.74 -1.38
C PRO A 35 -13.44 -9.03 -1.80
N CYS A 36 -12.26 -8.94 -2.41
CA CYS A 36 -11.53 -10.14 -2.85
C CYS A 36 -10.96 -10.94 -1.66
N GLU A 37 -10.84 -12.24 -1.82
CA GLU A 37 -10.29 -13.13 -0.79
C GLU A 37 -8.76 -13.11 -0.75
N HIS A 38 -8.13 -13.26 -1.92
CA HIS A 38 -6.68 -13.52 -2.02
C HIS A 38 -5.87 -12.32 -2.53
N GLY A 39 -6.45 -11.58 -3.47
CA GLY A 39 -5.85 -10.43 -4.16
C GLY A 39 -6.52 -10.18 -5.51
N CYS A 40 -6.63 -8.91 -5.91
CA CYS A 40 -7.12 -8.53 -7.24
C CYS A 40 -6.38 -7.28 -7.76
N PRO A 41 -6.53 -6.91 -9.05
CA PRO A 41 -5.90 -5.72 -9.63
C PRO A 41 -6.21 -4.40 -8.91
N MET A 42 -7.26 -4.35 -8.09
CA MET A 42 -7.68 -3.14 -7.37
C MET A 42 -7.05 -2.97 -5.98
N CYS A 43 -6.34 -3.98 -5.46
CA CYS A 43 -5.74 -3.91 -4.12
C CYS A 43 -4.27 -4.32 -4.12
N VAL A 44 -3.97 -5.60 -3.93
CA VAL A 44 -2.60 -6.12 -3.80
C VAL A 44 -2.04 -6.73 -5.09
N GLY A 45 -2.86 -6.89 -6.13
CA GLY A 45 -2.49 -7.50 -7.41
C GLY A 45 -3.25 -8.80 -7.72
N PRO A 46 -3.20 -9.31 -8.97
CA PRO A 46 -3.93 -10.50 -9.41
C PRO A 46 -3.45 -11.79 -8.72
N LEU A 47 -4.39 -12.68 -8.33
CA LEU A 47 -4.09 -13.94 -7.63
C LEU A 47 -2.94 -14.76 -8.25
N LEU A 48 -2.89 -14.89 -9.58
CA LEU A 48 -1.88 -15.70 -10.27
C LEU A 48 -0.47 -15.09 -10.24
N GLU A 49 -0.35 -13.81 -9.92
CA GLU A 49 0.94 -13.11 -9.84
C GLU A 49 1.43 -13.00 -8.39
N VAL A 50 0.51 -12.75 -7.45
CA VAL A 50 0.88 -12.49 -6.05
C VAL A 50 0.75 -13.69 -5.14
N GLY A 51 -0.10 -14.66 -5.49
CA GLY A 51 -0.39 -15.86 -4.69
C GLY A 51 -1.63 -15.74 -3.79
N PRO A 52 -2.05 -16.85 -3.13
CA PRO A 52 -3.29 -16.90 -2.37
C PRO A 52 -3.23 -16.13 -1.03
N THR A 53 -2.05 -15.89 -0.48
CA THR A 53 -1.91 -15.31 0.86
C THR A 53 -1.69 -13.80 0.87
N SER A 54 -1.61 -13.17 -0.31
CA SER A 54 -1.01 -11.84 -0.48
C SER A 54 -1.81 -10.75 0.19
N LYS A 55 -3.14 -10.79 0.11
CA LYS A 55 -3.99 -9.83 0.82
C LYS A 55 -3.74 -9.86 2.33
N ARG A 56 -3.68 -11.07 2.91
CA ARG A 56 -3.42 -11.25 4.35
C ARG A 56 -2.00 -10.79 4.72
N SER A 57 -1.00 -11.23 3.97
CA SER A 57 0.40 -10.85 4.19
C SER A 57 0.60 -9.34 4.11
N ALA A 58 -0.03 -8.68 3.13
CA ALA A 58 0.03 -7.23 2.99
C ALA A 58 -0.54 -6.51 4.21
N LEU A 59 -1.72 -6.92 4.70
CA LEU A 59 -2.32 -6.36 5.92
C LEU A 59 -1.41 -6.55 7.14
N THR A 60 -0.83 -7.74 7.32
CA THR A 60 0.12 -8.00 8.42
C THR A 60 1.33 -7.09 8.34
N ILE A 61 1.94 -6.92 7.16
CA ILE A 61 3.10 -6.04 6.99
C ILE A 61 2.73 -4.58 7.30
N LEU A 62 1.57 -4.11 6.83
CA LEU A 62 1.10 -2.75 7.09
C LEU A 62 0.88 -2.49 8.60
N ASP A 63 0.32 -3.47 9.32
CA ASP A 63 0.12 -3.37 10.78
C ASP A 63 1.46 -3.30 11.55
N MET A 64 2.54 -3.86 10.99
CA MET A 64 3.90 -3.76 11.56
C MET A 64 4.57 -2.40 11.25
N MET A 65 4.11 -1.69 10.23
CA MET A 65 4.67 -0.40 9.81
C MET A 65 4.03 0.78 10.54
N THR A 66 2.78 0.65 10.99
CA THR A 66 2.14 1.66 11.83
C THR A 66 2.83 1.75 13.18
N ARG A 67 3.43 2.91 13.46
CA ARG A 67 3.95 3.22 14.80
C ARG A 67 2.78 3.35 15.79
N PRO A 68 2.97 2.97 17.08
CA PRO A 68 1.95 3.11 18.11
C PRO A 68 1.56 4.57 18.38
#